data_AF-A0A932P495-F1
#
_entry.id   AF-A0A932P495-F1
#
_cell.length_a   1.000
_cell.length_b   1.000
_cell.length_c   1.000
_cell.angle_alpha   90.00
_cell.angle_beta   90.00
_cell.angle_gamma   90.00
#
_symmetry.space_group_name_H-M   'P 1'
#
loop_
_entity.id
_entity.type
_entity.pdbx_description
1 polymer ?
#
loop_
_entity_poly.entity_id
_entity_poly.type
_entity_poly.pdbx_seq_one_letter_code
_entity_poly.pdbx_strand_id
1 'polypeptide(L)'
;MPMRDHFRPPLDNVASWEEFHGQWPATIVQQLRKKLPPGYVAGPRVHAGSQVEIDVAAYEKGNTISGSETADGESGVGTAVWAPAAPSITVETDLPDYDEYEVRIYDARRKRRLVAAIEIVGPGNKDRPESRNSFLAKCAALLQKGVAISIVDLVTIRQCNLYADLMAFIGHNDPTMGPLPPPLYAASCRWVRKEQRAILESWSHELAISRPLPTLPLWLSEVRAVPLDLEESYEQACDDLSIA
;
A
#
# COMPACT_ATOMS: atom_id res chain seq x y z
N MET A 1 -3.09 -10.41 23.58
CA MET A 1 -3.69 -9.19 24.12
C MET A 1 -4.51 -8.62 22.98
N PRO A 2 -5.76 -8.23 23.18
CA PRO A 2 -6.64 -8.07 22.04
C PRO A 2 -6.46 -6.74 21.29
N MET A 3 -6.93 -6.70 20.04
CA MET A 3 -7.07 -5.49 19.23
C MET A 3 -7.74 -4.36 20.02
N ARG A 4 -7.12 -3.18 20.00
CA ARG A 4 -7.57 -1.97 20.70
C ARG A 4 -8.20 -0.95 19.74
N ASP A 5 -9.00 -0.04 20.28
CA ASP A 5 -9.64 1.03 19.51
C ASP A 5 -8.77 2.30 19.51
N HIS A 6 -7.91 2.46 18.50
CA HIS A 6 -6.95 3.56 18.38
C HIS A 6 -7.59 4.93 18.09
N PHE A 7 -8.91 5.00 17.90
CA PHE A 7 -9.61 6.22 17.52
C PHE A 7 -10.53 6.74 18.61
N ARG A 8 -10.40 6.22 19.84
CA ARG A 8 -11.21 6.64 20.98
C ARG A 8 -10.36 6.77 22.25
N PRO A 9 -10.78 7.63 23.21
CA PRO A 9 -10.16 7.68 24.52
C PRO A 9 -10.24 6.33 25.25
N PRO A 10 -9.21 5.95 26.02
CA PRO A 10 -8.05 6.78 26.38
C PRO A 10 -6.87 6.71 25.38
N LEU A 11 -6.91 5.84 24.37
CA LEU A 11 -5.72 5.49 23.57
C LEU A 11 -5.30 6.59 22.60
N ASP A 12 -6.27 7.28 22.01
CA ASP A 12 -6.02 8.45 21.15
C ASP A 12 -5.35 9.63 21.89
N ASN A 13 -5.40 9.64 23.23
CA ASN A 13 -4.68 10.61 24.07
C ASN A 13 -3.24 10.17 24.39
N VAL A 14 -2.91 8.89 24.22
CA VAL A 14 -1.58 8.32 24.53
C VAL A 14 -0.68 8.38 23.30
N ALA A 15 -1.21 7.92 22.16
CA ALA A 15 -0.52 7.95 20.87
C ALA A 15 -1.54 8.19 19.76
N SER A 16 -1.18 9.04 18.81
CA SER A 16 -1.96 9.29 17.61
C SER A 16 -1.99 8.05 16.70
N TRP A 17 -3.01 7.98 15.84
CA TRP A 17 -3.06 6.97 14.79
C TRP A 17 -1.82 7.01 13.89
N GLU A 18 -1.30 8.20 13.58
CA GLU A 18 -0.11 8.37 12.71
C GLU A 18 1.14 7.75 13.33
N GLU A 19 1.37 7.93 14.64
CA GLU A 19 2.48 7.29 15.35
C GLU A 19 2.39 5.76 15.29
N PHE A 20 1.19 5.21 15.54
CA PHE A 20 0.95 3.78 15.43
C PHE A 20 1.09 3.26 13.99
N HIS A 21 0.51 3.96 13.03
CA HIS A 21 0.51 3.58 11.61
C HIS A 21 1.90 3.70 10.98
N GLY A 22 2.78 4.54 11.54
CA GLY A 22 4.21 4.57 11.21
C GLY A 22 5.05 3.47 11.88
N GLN A 23 4.80 3.16 13.16
CA GLN A 23 5.58 2.18 13.92
C GLN A 23 5.26 0.73 13.56
N TRP A 24 3.99 0.41 13.32
CA TRP A 24 3.56 -0.98 13.10
C TRP A 24 4.16 -1.62 11.83
N PRO A 25 4.21 -0.95 10.65
CA PRO A 25 4.92 -1.47 9.48
C PRO A 25 6.40 -1.78 9.76
N ALA A 26 7.09 -0.91 10.51
CA ALA A 26 8.49 -1.14 10.89
C ALA A 26 8.62 -2.38 11.78
N THR A 27 7.70 -2.55 12.73
CA THR A 27 7.64 -3.72 13.61
C THR A 27 7.39 -5.02 12.83
N ILE A 28 6.45 -5.00 11.87
CA ILE A 28 6.21 -6.11 10.94
C ILE A 28 7.50 -6.47 10.19
N VAL A 29 8.24 -5.49 9.66
CA VAL A 29 9.50 -5.72 8.96
C VAL A 29 10.55 -6.36 9.86
N GLN A 30 10.68 -5.91 11.11
CA GLN A 30 11.60 -6.48 12.09
C GLN A 30 11.27 -7.95 12.39
N GLN A 31 9.99 -8.30 12.49
CA GLN A 31 9.57 -9.69 12.70
C GLN A 31 9.74 -10.55 11.45
N LEU A 32 9.36 -10.03 10.27
CA LEU A 32 9.55 -10.72 9.00
C LEU A 32 11.02 -11.00 8.72
N ARG A 33 11.96 -10.11 9.11
CA ARG A 33 13.40 -10.36 8.97
C ARG A 33 13.83 -11.68 9.62
N LYS A 34 13.20 -12.09 10.72
CA LYS A 34 13.51 -13.35 11.43
C LYS A 34 12.89 -14.57 10.74
N LYS A 35 11.79 -14.39 10.00
CA LYS A 35 10.97 -15.45 9.40
C LYS A 35 11.22 -15.64 7.90
N LEU A 36 11.75 -14.61 7.21
CA LEU A 36 11.97 -14.62 5.76
C LEU A 36 13.14 -15.56 5.39
N PRO A 37 12.98 -16.40 4.35
CA PRO A 37 14.07 -17.23 3.86
C PRO A 37 15.23 -16.41 3.27
N PRO A 38 16.46 -16.97 3.22
CA PRO A 38 17.58 -16.31 2.58
C PRO A 38 17.28 -15.87 1.14
N GLY A 39 17.54 -14.60 0.84
CA GLY A 39 17.29 -13.99 -0.47
C GLY A 39 15.99 -13.19 -0.56
N TYR A 40 15.14 -13.21 0.47
CA TYR A 40 14.00 -12.30 0.58
C TYR A 40 14.29 -11.17 1.56
N VAL A 41 13.82 -9.97 1.26
CA VAL A 41 13.96 -8.79 2.12
C VAL A 41 12.64 -8.05 2.22
N ALA A 42 12.28 -7.59 3.42
CA ALA A 42 11.13 -6.73 3.66
C ALA A 42 11.61 -5.30 3.91
N GLY A 43 10.80 -4.31 3.52
CA GLY A 43 11.04 -2.91 3.86
C GLY A 43 9.73 -2.14 3.96
N PRO A 44 9.62 -1.18 4.90
CA PRO A 44 8.48 -0.30 4.95
C PRO A 44 8.55 0.65 3.76
N ARG A 45 7.39 1.02 3.21
CA ARG A 45 7.26 2.09 2.23
C ARG A 45 6.13 2.99 2.70
N VAL A 46 6.43 4.28 2.72
CA VAL A 46 5.48 5.35 3.02
C VAL A 46 5.26 6.10 1.73
N HIS A 47 4.01 6.23 1.32
CA HIS A 47 3.65 7.21 0.30
C HIS A 47 3.17 8.45 1.03
N ALA A 48 4.04 9.44 1.19
CA ALA A 48 3.60 10.74 1.65
C ALA A 48 2.70 11.36 0.58
N GLY A 49 1.54 11.86 0.99
CA GLY A 49 0.59 12.53 0.11
C GLY A 49 1.26 13.60 -0.75
N SER A 50 0.77 13.75 -1.99
CA SER A 50 1.21 14.67 -3.07
C SER A 50 2.31 14.25 -4.07
N GLN A 51 2.87 13.03 -4.05
CA GLN A 51 3.69 12.56 -5.18
C GLN A 51 3.10 11.35 -5.90
N VAL A 52 2.42 11.65 -7.02
CA VAL A 52 2.27 10.71 -8.12
C VAL A 52 3.68 10.29 -8.56
N GLU A 53 4.17 9.13 -8.11
CA GLU A 53 5.35 8.52 -8.73
C GLU A 53 4.93 8.05 -10.13
N ILE A 54 5.10 8.94 -11.12
CA ILE A 54 5.23 8.51 -12.52
C ILE A 54 6.59 7.82 -12.60
N ASP A 55 6.57 6.48 -12.65
CA ASP A 55 7.75 5.67 -12.88
C ASP A 55 8.20 5.81 -14.35
N VAL A 56 8.83 6.95 -14.68
CA VAL A 56 9.51 7.13 -15.98
C VAL A 56 10.86 6.45 -15.89
N ALA A 57 10.90 5.18 -16.24
CA ALA A 57 12.15 4.50 -16.57
C ALA A 57 12.72 5.11 -17.86
N ALA A 58 13.54 6.16 -17.74
CA ALA A 58 14.42 6.63 -18.81
C ALA A 58 15.85 6.69 -18.28
N TYR A 59 16.53 5.56 -18.37
CA TYR A 59 17.97 5.45 -18.16
C TYR A 59 18.65 5.67 -19.51
N GLU A 60 19.14 6.88 -19.79
CA GLU A 60 20.19 7.07 -20.80
C GLU A 60 21.32 7.93 -20.24
N LYS A 61 22.52 7.43 -20.48
CA LYS A 61 23.77 7.78 -19.82
C LYS A 61 24.57 8.65 -20.78
N GLY A 62 24.77 9.91 -20.40
CA GLY A 62 25.91 10.74 -20.79
C GLY A 62 25.91 11.32 -22.20
N ASN A 63 25.88 12.65 -22.30
CA ASN A 63 27.04 13.36 -22.86
C ASN A 63 27.11 14.81 -22.34
N THR A 64 28.20 15.13 -21.66
CA THR A 64 28.71 16.47 -21.40
C THR A 64 29.05 17.20 -22.70
N ILE A 65 28.64 18.46 -22.86
CA ILE A 65 29.49 19.49 -23.49
C ILE A 65 29.21 20.85 -22.81
N SER A 66 30.25 21.42 -22.20
CA SER A 66 30.31 22.79 -21.71
C SER A 66 30.88 23.73 -22.78
N GLY A 67 30.19 24.87 -22.98
CA GLY A 67 30.68 26.25 -23.26
C GLY A 67 31.72 26.56 -24.35
N SER A 68 31.40 27.55 -25.21
CA SER A 68 32.24 28.74 -25.51
C SER A 68 31.54 29.70 -26.49
N GLU A 69 31.73 31.01 -26.27
CA GLU A 69 31.11 32.19 -26.90
C GLU A 69 31.77 32.68 -28.22
N THR A 70 31.16 33.76 -28.76
CA THR A 70 31.58 34.77 -29.79
C THR A 70 31.10 34.49 -31.23
N ALA A 71 30.58 35.43 -32.05
CA ALA A 71 30.44 36.89 -32.03
C ALA A 71 29.29 37.37 -32.98
N ASP A 72 28.95 38.66 -32.88
CA ASP A 72 27.90 39.45 -33.55
C ASP A 72 27.64 39.26 -35.07
N GLY A 73 26.38 39.50 -35.47
CA GLY A 73 25.99 39.87 -36.84
C GLY A 73 24.55 39.54 -37.21
N GLU A 74 23.70 40.56 -37.30
CA GLU A 74 22.25 40.57 -37.54
C GLU A 74 21.68 39.57 -38.58
N SER A 75 20.64 38.83 -38.17
CA SER A 75 19.46 38.56 -38.99
C SER A 75 18.29 38.18 -38.08
N GLY A 76 17.37 39.12 -37.89
CA GLY A 76 16.20 38.96 -37.02
C GLY A 76 15.18 37.99 -37.61
N VAL A 77 15.25 36.73 -37.20
CA VAL A 77 14.14 35.78 -37.33
C VAL A 77 13.45 35.72 -35.97
N GLY A 78 12.32 36.41 -35.84
CA GLY A 78 11.48 36.32 -34.65
C GLY A 78 10.98 34.89 -34.47
N THR A 79 11.59 34.14 -33.56
CA THR A 79 11.01 32.90 -33.03
C THR A 79 9.70 33.25 -32.36
N ALA A 80 8.57 32.86 -32.98
CA ALA A 80 7.27 32.93 -32.36
C ALA A 80 7.31 32.07 -31.08
N VAL A 81 7.36 32.74 -29.93
CA VAL A 81 7.29 32.10 -28.61
C VAL A 81 5.87 31.55 -28.47
N TRP A 82 5.70 30.24 -28.66
CA TRP A 82 4.43 29.59 -28.41
C TRP A 82 4.10 29.69 -26.91
N ALA A 83 2.96 30.29 -26.59
CA ALA A 83 2.42 30.36 -25.24
C ALA A 83 1.17 29.48 -25.14
N PRO A 84 1.03 28.67 -24.08
CA PRO A 84 -0.14 27.81 -23.91
C PRO A 84 -1.40 28.66 -23.72
N ALA A 85 -2.52 28.17 -24.28
CA ALA A 85 -3.83 28.75 -23.99
C ALA A 85 -4.18 28.55 -22.51
N ALA A 86 -5.03 29.44 -21.98
CA ALA A 86 -5.60 29.26 -20.64
C ALA A 86 -6.32 27.90 -20.55
N PRO A 87 -6.25 27.21 -19.40
CA PRO A 87 -6.84 25.90 -19.24
C PRO A 87 -8.35 25.95 -19.45
N SER A 88 -8.90 24.99 -20.21
CA SER A 88 -10.34 24.90 -20.48
C SER A 88 -11.19 24.71 -19.22
N ILE A 89 -10.56 24.25 -18.13
CA ILE A 89 -11.19 24.11 -16.82
C ILE A 89 -10.13 24.34 -15.73
N THR A 90 -10.49 25.08 -14.69
CA THR A 90 -9.72 25.19 -13.46
C THR A 90 -10.65 24.74 -12.34
N VAL A 91 -10.33 23.62 -11.70
CA VAL A 91 -11.09 23.07 -10.57
C VAL A 91 -10.20 23.12 -9.35
N GLU A 92 -10.72 23.60 -8.24
CA GLU A 92 -10.06 23.48 -6.95
C GLU A 92 -10.10 22.00 -6.54
N THR A 93 -8.93 21.37 -6.49
CA THR A 93 -8.77 19.98 -6.09
C THR A 93 -7.85 19.92 -4.89
N ASP A 94 -8.27 19.28 -3.81
CA ASP A 94 -7.35 18.90 -2.75
C ASP A 94 -6.48 17.74 -3.27
N LEU A 95 -5.17 17.91 -3.22
CA LEU A 95 -4.26 16.78 -3.39
C LEU A 95 -4.56 15.76 -2.28
N PRO A 96 -4.64 14.46 -2.58
CA PRO A 96 -4.82 13.46 -1.53
C PRO A 96 -3.59 13.49 -0.62
N ASP A 97 -3.78 14.06 0.57
CA ASP A 97 -2.77 14.21 1.61
C ASP A 97 -2.95 13.06 2.60
N TYR A 98 -2.49 11.87 2.22
CA TYR A 98 -2.59 10.69 3.07
C TYR A 98 -1.29 9.90 3.01
N ASP A 99 -0.68 9.72 4.17
CA ASP A 99 0.43 8.78 4.32
C ASP A 99 -0.12 7.35 4.19
N GLU A 100 0.15 6.69 3.06
CA GLU A 100 -0.12 5.25 2.91
C GLU A 100 1.08 4.46 3.40
N TYR A 101 0.88 3.65 4.44
CA TYR A 101 1.89 2.77 5.00
C TYR A 101 1.69 1.35 4.50
N GLU A 102 2.73 0.81 3.86
CA GLU A 102 2.76 -0.56 3.37
C GLU A 102 4.10 -1.23 3.69
N VAL A 103 4.10 -2.57 3.76
CA VAL A 103 5.33 -3.36 3.84
C VAL A 103 5.50 -4.11 2.53
N ARG A 104 6.61 -3.86 1.83
CA ARG A 104 6.95 -4.56 0.59
C ARG A 104 7.96 -5.66 0.83
N ILE A 105 7.76 -6.80 0.19
CA ILE A 105 8.64 -7.96 0.26
C ILE A 105 9.21 -8.24 -1.12
N TYR A 106 10.54 -8.27 -1.19
CA TYR A 106 11.30 -8.41 -2.42
C TYR A 106 12.09 -9.72 -2.46
N ASP A 107 12.14 -10.35 -3.62
CA ASP A 107 13.12 -11.37 -3.96
C ASP A 107 14.41 -10.68 -4.44
N ALA A 108 15.39 -10.57 -3.55
CA ALA A 108 16.67 -9.91 -3.81
C ALA A 108 17.52 -10.66 -4.86
N ARG A 109 17.33 -11.98 -5.00
CA ARG A 109 18.06 -12.79 -5.99
C ARG A 109 17.54 -12.51 -7.41
N ARG A 110 16.27 -12.16 -7.55
CA ARG A 110 15.62 -11.83 -8.83
C ARG A 110 15.51 -10.31 -9.04
N LYS A 111 16.62 -9.59 -8.99
CA LYS A 111 16.70 -8.13 -9.23
C LYS A 111 15.74 -7.31 -8.34
N ARG A 112 15.59 -7.69 -7.06
CA ARG A 112 14.62 -7.06 -6.13
C ARG A 112 13.19 -7.04 -6.69
N ARG A 113 12.74 -8.14 -7.28
CA ARG A 113 11.35 -8.27 -7.75
C ARG A 113 10.40 -8.25 -6.55
N LEU A 114 9.40 -7.37 -6.58
CA LEU A 114 8.32 -7.36 -5.60
C LEU A 114 7.52 -8.67 -5.68
N VAL A 115 7.35 -9.38 -4.57
CA VAL A 115 6.64 -10.66 -4.52
C VAL A 115 5.43 -10.64 -3.60
N ALA A 116 5.46 -9.79 -2.56
CA ALA A 116 4.30 -9.54 -1.71
C ALA A 116 4.26 -8.10 -1.20
N ALA A 117 3.06 -7.63 -0.86
CA ALA A 117 2.81 -6.36 -0.21
C ALA A 117 1.83 -6.54 0.95
N ILE A 118 2.01 -5.81 2.04
CA ILE A 118 1.07 -5.72 3.16
C ILE A 118 0.59 -4.27 3.22
N GLU A 119 -0.68 -4.04 2.92
CA GLU A 119 -1.33 -2.75 2.96
C GLU A 119 -2.04 -2.59 4.30
N ILE A 120 -1.67 -1.56 5.07
CA ILE A 120 -2.34 -1.24 6.33
C ILE A 120 -3.30 -0.07 6.06
N VAL A 121 -4.60 -0.34 6.13
CA VAL A 121 -5.64 0.64 5.79
C VAL A 121 -5.61 1.80 6.78
N GLY A 122 -5.48 3.02 6.25
CA GLY A 122 -5.63 4.26 7.01
C GLY A 122 -7.02 4.89 6.82
N PRO A 123 -7.42 5.85 7.68
CA PRO A 123 -8.69 6.56 7.57
C PRO A 123 -8.93 7.20 6.19
N GLY A 124 -7.87 7.77 5.59
CA GLY A 124 -7.93 8.41 4.27
C GLY A 124 -8.32 7.47 3.15
N ASN A 125 -7.92 6.19 3.20
CA ASN A 125 -8.32 5.19 2.21
C ASN A 125 -9.84 4.96 2.21
N LYS A 126 -10.50 5.20 3.35
CA LYS A 126 -11.95 5.03 3.52
C LYS A 126 -12.75 6.32 3.31
N ASP A 127 -12.10 7.46 3.11
CA ASP A 127 -12.76 8.76 3.18
C ASP A 127 -13.58 9.07 1.90
N ARG A 128 -12.89 9.42 0.80
CA ARG A 128 -13.51 9.80 -0.47
C ARG A 128 -13.60 8.61 -1.45
N PRO A 129 -14.61 8.55 -2.33
CA PRO A 129 -14.70 7.51 -3.37
C PRO A 129 -13.44 7.40 -4.23
N GLU A 130 -12.78 8.52 -4.53
CA GLU A 130 -11.54 8.57 -5.32
C GLU A 130 -10.37 7.92 -4.58
N SER A 131 -10.27 8.14 -3.27
CA SER A 131 -9.26 7.51 -2.41
C SER A 131 -9.47 6.00 -2.33
N ARG A 132 -10.73 5.55 -2.20
CA ARG A 132 -11.08 4.13 -2.25
C ARG A 132 -10.69 3.53 -3.60
N ASN A 133 -11.12 4.13 -4.71
CA ASN A 133 -10.81 3.65 -6.05
C ASN A 133 -9.30 3.59 -6.32
N SER A 134 -8.53 4.55 -5.81
CA SER A 134 -7.06 4.55 -5.92
C SER A 134 -6.44 3.36 -5.19
N PHE A 135 -6.90 3.08 -3.96
CA PHE A 135 -6.49 1.92 -3.17
C PHE A 135 -6.85 0.60 -3.89
N LEU A 136 -8.07 0.48 -4.42
CA LEU A 136 -8.51 -0.71 -5.17
C LEU A 136 -7.68 -0.91 -6.44
N ALA A 137 -7.44 0.15 -7.21
CA ALA A 137 -6.65 0.10 -8.44
C ALA A 137 -5.20 -0.32 -8.16
N LYS A 138 -4.59 0.20 -7.09
CA LYS A 138 -3.26 -0.21 -6.63
C LYS A 138 -3.21 -1.70 -6.29
N CYS A 139 -4.14 -2.18 -5.47
CA CYS A 139 -4.20 -3.59 -5.08
C CYS A 139 -4.44 -4.50 -6.29
N ALA A 140 -5.39 -4.15 -7.17
CA ALA A 140 -5.66 -4.91 -8.39
C ALA A 140 -4.43 -4.96 -9.32
N ALA A 141 -3.71 -3.86 -9.49
CA ALA A 141 -2.50 -3.82 -10.30
C ALA A 141 -1.37 -4.70 -9.73
N LEU A 142 -1.23 -4.77 -8.40
CA LEU A 142 -0.28 -5.67 -7.74
C LEU A 142 -0.67 -7.14 -7.95
N LEU A 143 -1.94 -7.51 -7.77
CA LEU A 143 -2.44 -8.87 -8.05
C LEU A 143 -2.21 -9.28 -9.51
N GLN A 144 -2.48 -8.37 -10.46
CA GLN A 144 -2.23 -8.57 -11.89
C GLN A 144 -0.76 -8.85 -12.21
N LYS A 145 0.16 -8.24 -11.48
CA LYS A 145 1.61 -8.48 -11.58
C LYS A 145 2.05 -9.78 -10.89
N GLY A 146 1.13 -10.53 -10.28
CA GLY A 146 1.42 -11.76 -9.53
C GLY A 146 2.03 -11.51 -8.16
N VAL A 147 1.85 -10.30 -7.60
CA VAL A 147 2.25 -9.96 -6.24
C VAL A 147 1.15 -10.40 -5.28
N ALA A 148 1.49 -11.14 -4.23
CA ALA A 148 0.53 -11.47 -3.18
C ALA A 148 0.27 -10.24 -2.29
N ILE A 149 -0.96 -10.05 -1.82
CA ILE A 149 -1.33 -8.87 -1.05
C ILE A 149 -1.98 -9.30 0.24
N SER A 150 -1.57 -8.70 1.35
CA SER A 150 -2.31 -8.74 2.61
C SER A 150 -2.87 -7.35 2.91
N ILE A 151 -4.16 -7.26 3.24
CA ILE A 151 -4.85 -6.01 3.58
C ILE A 151 -5.30 -6.14 5.03
N VAL A 152 -4.92 -5.18 5.86
CA VAL A 152 -5.26 -5.17 7.29
C VAL A 152 -5.94 -3.86 7.63
N ASP A 153 -7.14 -3.96 8.21
CA ASP A 153 -8.01 -2.82 8.45
C ASP A 153 -8.43 -2.74 9.91
N LEU A 154 -7.85 -1.77 10.62
CA LEU A 154 -8.13 -1.47 12.02
C LEU A 154 -8.94 -0.17 12.20
N VAL A 155 -9.41 0.45 11.12
CA VAL A 155 -10.04 1.78 11.17
C VAL A 155 -11.49 1.67 11.66
N THR A 156 -11.73 2.05 12.92
CA THR A 156 -13.04 1.91 13.59
C THR A 156 -14.01 3.06 13.28
N ILE A 157 -13.50 4.23 12.87
CA ILE A 157 -14.27 5.46 12.63
C ILE A 157 -14.95 5.54 11.26
N ARG A 158 -14.78 4.53 10.41
CA ARG A 158 -15.34 4.45 9.06
C ARG A 158 -15.80 3.03 8.76
N GLN A 159 -17.01 2.90 8.24
CA GLN A 159 -17.68 1.62 8.01
C GLN A 159 -17.64 1.26 6.52
N CYS A 160 -16.56 0.65 6.08
CA CYS A 160 -16.44 0.06 4.73
C CYS A 160 -15.38 -1.05 4.73
N ASN A 161 -15.46 -1.94 3.74
CA ASN A 161 -14.56 -3.08 3.60
C ASN A 161 -13.87 -3.03 2.22
N LEU A 162 -12.65 -2.49 2.18
CA LEU A 162 -11.90 -2.32 0.92
C LEU A 162 -11.48 -3.66 0.29
N TYR A 163 -11.39 -4.75 1.06
CA TYR A 163 -11.18 -6.09 0.50
C TYR A 163 -12.41 -6.58 -0.26
N ALA A 164 -13.60 -6.44 0.31
CA ALA A 164 -14.83 -6.80 -0.39
C ALA A 164 -15.01 -5.96 -1.66
N ASP A 165 -14.72 -4.66 -1.58
CA ASP A 165 -14.72 -3.77 -2.74
C ASP A 165 -13.66 -4.18 -3.78
N LEU A 166 -12.47 -4.63 -3.35
CA LEU A 166 -11.42 -5.16 -4.25
C LEU A 166 -11.89 -6.42 -4.97
N MET A 167 -12.52 -7.35 -4.26
CA MET A 167 -13.09 -8.56 -4.86
C MET A 167 -14.09 -8.20 -5.95
N ALA A 168 -15.03 -7.30 -5.64
CA ALA A 168 -16.02 -6.81 -6.60
C ALA A 168 -15.36 -6.11 -7.79
N PHE A 169 -14.34 -5.28 -7.55
CA PHE A 169 -13.59 -4.55 -8.56
C PHE A 169 -12.90 -5.47 -9.58
N ILE A 170 -12.39 -6.63 -9.14
CA ILE A 170 -11.79 -7.64 -10.03
C ILE A 170 -12.82 -8.64 -10.59
N GLY A 171 -14.12 -8.39 -10.40
CA GLY A 171 -15.22 -9.19 -10.96
C GLY A 171 -15.54 -10.46 -10.19
N HIS A 172 -15.15 -10.55 -8.92
CA HIS A 172 -15.40 -11.68 -8.03
C HIS A 172 -16.15 -11.25 -6.76
N ASN A 173 -16.70 -12.20 -6.01
CA ASN A 173 -17.28 -11.94 -4.70
C ASN A 173 -16.73 -12.97 -3.71
N ASP A 174 -16.54 -12.57 -2.47
CA ASP A 174 -16.23 -13.49 -1.37
C ASP A 174 -17.51 -13.81 -0.60
N PRO A 175 -18.14 -14.99 -0.82
CA PRO A 175 -19.38 -15.34 -0.13
C PRO A 175 -19.19 -15.53 1.38
N THR A 176 -17.95 -15.70 1.86
CA THR A 176 -17.67 -15.89 3.29
C THR A 176 -17.83 -14.60 4.10
N MET A 177 -17.82 -13.43 3.43
CA MET A 177 -18.04 -12.13 4.06
C MET A 177 -19.51 -11.79 4.31
N GLY A 178 -20.44 -12.63 3.84
CA GLY A 178 -21.87 -12.37 3.96
C GLY A 178 -22.34 -11.15 3.15
N PRO A 179 -23.63 -10.79 3.28
CA PRO A 179 -24.22 -9.68 2.52
C PRO A 179 -23.79 -8.29 3.03
N LEU A 180 -23.29 -8.22 4.26
CA LEU A 180 -22.79 -7.01 4.91
C LEU A 180 -21.37 -7.32 5.40
N PRO A 181 -20.33 -7.05 4.58
CA PRO A 181 -18.96 -7.32 4.96
C PRO A 181 -18.57 -6.58 6.24
N PRO A 182 -17.84 -7.22 7.17
CA PRO A 182 -17.41 -6.58 8.40
C PRO A 182 -16.46 -5.41 8.10
N PRO A 183 -16.56 -4.30 8.85
CA PRO A 183 -15.76 -3.08 8.61
C PRO A 183 -14.28 -3.23 8.97
N LEU A 184 -13.97 -4.18 9.87
CA LEU A 184 -12.63 -4.50 10.36
C LEU A 184 -12.29 -5.91 9.91
N TYR A 185 -11.16 -6.07 9.23
CA TYR A 185 -10.81 -7.35 8.64
C TYR A 185 -9.30 -7.44 8.41
N ALA A 186 -8.84 -8.68 8.28
CA ALA A 186 -7.52 -9.01 7.79
C ALA A 186 -7.69 -10.02 6.65
N ALA A 187 -7.17 -9.69 5.48
CA ALA A 187 -7.26 -10.56 4.30
C ALA A 187 -5.90 -10.75 3.66
N SER A 188 -5.64 -11.93 3.11
CA SER A 188 -4.49 -12.22 2.24
C SER A 188 -4.99 -12.80 0.93
N CYS A 189 -4.44 -12.36 -0.19
CA CYS A 189 -4.89 -12.67 -1.54
C CYS A 189 -3.70 -12.95 -2.45
N ARG A 190 -3.88 -13.87 -3.40
CA ARG A 190 -2.93 -14.06 -4.51
C ARG A 190 -3.61 -14.59 -5.76
N TRP A 191 -3.01 -14.28 -6.91
CA TRP A 191 -3.31 -14.98 -8.16
C TRP A 191 -2.28 -16.06 -8.44
N VAL A 192 -2.78 -17.28 -8.62
CA VAL A 192 -2.00 -18.44 -9.04
C VAL A 192 -2.40 -18.80 -10.46
N ARG A 193 -1.42 -18.98 -11.35
CA ARG A 193 -1.68 -19.53 -12.68
C ARG A 193 -1.61 -21.04 -12.60
N LYS A 194 -2.75 -21.72 -12.74
CA LYS A 194 -2.79 -23.19 -12.90
C LYS A 194 -3.16 -23.49 -14.36
N GLU A 195 -2.22 -24.05 -15.09
CA GLU A 195 -2.35 -24.39 -16.51
C GLU A 195 -2.79 -23.17 -17.36
N GLN A 196 -4.03 -23.16 -17.86
CA GLN A 196 -4.62 -22.07 -18.65
C GLN A 196 -5.57 -21.16 -17.85
N ARG A 197 -5.70 -21.32 -16.54
CA ARG A 197 -6.61 -20.53 -15.71
C ARG A 197 -5.87 -19.75 -14.63
N ALA A 198 -6.24 -18.50 -14.45
CA ALA A 198 -5.90 -17.74 -13.26
C ALA A 198 -6.88 -18.11 -12.14
N ILE A 199 -6.36 -18.46 -10.98
CA ILE A 199 -7.14 -18.76 -9.78
C ILE A 199 -6.80 -17.72 -8.73
N LEU A 200 -7.83 -17.04 -8.23
CA LEU A 200 -7.74 -16.21 -7.05
C LEU A 200 -7.93 -17.05 -5.80
N GLU A 201 -6.92 -17.02 -4.94
CA GLU A 201 -6.99 -17.62 -3.61
C GLU A 201 -6.98 -16.48 -2.59
N SER A 202 -7.93 -16.49 -1.67
CA SER A 202 -8.04 -15.53 -0.58
C SER A 202 -8.25 -16.22 0.76
N TRP A 203 -7.71 -15.61 1.82
CA TRP A 203 -7.88 -15.97 3.22
C TRP A 203 -8.32 -14.72 3.93
N SER A 204 -9.51 -14.73 4.52
CA SER A 204 -10.10 -13.54 5.10
C SER A 204 -10.65 -13.82 6.50
N HIS A 205 -10.49 -12.83 7.37
CA HIS A 205 -10.83 -12.92 8.79
C HIS A 205 -11.49 -11.63 9.22
N GLU A 206 -12.63 -11.74 9.92
CA GLU A 206 -13.22 -10.63 10.65
C GLU A 206 -12.32 -10.27 11.84
N LEU A 207 -12.11 -8.97 12.05
CA LEU A 207 -11.46 -8.44 13.24
C LEU A 207 -12.49 -7.79 14.14
N ALA A 208 -12.24 -7.84 15.44
CA ALA A 208 -13.07 -7.17 16.42
C ALA A 208 -12.21 -6.63 17.55
N ILE A 209 -12.63 -5.48 18.09
CA ILE A 209 -12.04 -4.92 19.31
C ILE A 209 -12.15 -5.98 20.42
N SER A 210 -11.14 -6.05 21.28
CA SER A 210 -11.06 -7.02 22.37
C SER A 210 -10.92 -8.49 21.90
N ARG A 211 -10.56 -8.74 20.64
CA ARG A 211 -10.18 -10.06 20.11
C ARG A 211 -8.73 -10.09 19.60
N PRO A 212 -8.05 -11.26 19.63
CA PRO A 212 -6.71 -11.38 19.07
C PRO A 212 -6.72 -11.24 17.54
N LEU A 213 -5.64 -10.70 17.00
CA LEU A 213 -5.41 -10.59 15.56
C LEU A 213 -4.96 -11.95 14.98
N PRO A 214 -5.38 -12.29 13.74
CA PRO A 214 -5.07 -13.57 13.12
C PRO A 214 -3.64 -13.60 12.57
N THR A 215 -3.11 -14.82 12.41
CA THR A 215 -1.93 -15.03 11.56
C THR A 215 -2.37 -15.23 10.12
N LEU A 216 -1.87 -14.39 9.21
CA LEU A 216 -2.16 -14.50 7.78
C LEU A 216 -1.05 -15.27 7.03
N PRO A 217 -1.38 -15.99 5.95
CA PRO A 217 -0.36 -16.52 5.04
C PRO A 217 0.19 -15.40 4.15
N LEU A 218 1.49 -15.10 4.28
CA LEU A 218 2.19 -14.17 3.40
C LEU A 218 2.93 -14.95 2.31
N TRP A 219 2.37 -14.99 1.11
CA TRP A 219 2.90 -15.77 0.00
C TRP A 219 4.08 -15.08 -0.70
N LEU A 220 5.21 -15.78 -0.79
CA LEU A 220 6.44 -15.30 -1.44
C LEU A 220 6.60 -15.86 -2.86
N SER A 221 5.92 -16.96 -3.16
CA SER A 221 5.86 -17.63 -4.47
C SER A 221 4.64 -18.58 -4.51
N GLU A 222 4.44 -19.27 -5.63
CA GLU A 222 3.35 -20.25 -5.79
C GLU A 222 3.34 -21.35 -4.71
N VAL A 223 4.50 -21.80 -4.24
CA VAL A 223 4.63 -22.93 -3.30
C VAL A 223 5.16 -22.54 -1.92
N ARG A 224 5.40 -21.25 -1.68
CA ARG A 224 6.07 -20.78 -0.45
C ARG A 224 5.31 -19.63 0.18
N ALA A 225 4.91 -19.82 1.43
CA ALA A 225 4.38 -18.80 2.31
C ALA A 225 5.19 -18.74 3.60
N VAL A 226 5.15 -17.59 4.27
CA VAL A 226 5.60 -17.42 5.66
C VAL A 226 4.43 -16.91 6.50
N PRO A 227 4.39 -17.19 7.82
CA PRO A 227 3.36 -16.65 8.68
C PRO A 227 3.58 -15.14 8.91
N LEU A 228 2.57 -14.34 8.63
CA LEU A 228 2.46 -12.95 9.07
C LEU A 228 1.65 -12.93 10.37
N ASP A 229 2.35 -12.86 11.49
CA ASP A 229 1.74 -12.81 12.82
C ASP A 229 1.35 -11.37 13.14
N LEU A 230 0.06 -11.06 12.94
CA LEU A 230 -0.44 -9.71 13.18
C LEU A 230 -0.50 -9.40 14.68
N GLU A 231 -0.83 -10.37 15.52
CA GLU A 231 -0.89 -10.18 16.98
C GLU A 231 0.50 -9.85 17.53
N GLU A 232 1.51 -10.66 17.22
CA GLU A 232 2.87 -10.47 17.73
C GLU A 232 3.42 -9.09 17.32
N SER A 233 3.21 -8.67 16.08
CA SER A 233 3.68 -7.37 15.57
C SER A 233 2.89 -6.19 16.10
N TYR A 234 1.58 -6.36 16.27
CA TYR A 234 0.69 -5.34 16.81
C TYR A 234 0.99 -5.06 18.28
N GLU A 235 1.13 -6.10 19.10
CA GLU A 235 1.43 -5.93 20.52
C GLU A 235 2.80 -5.31 20.75
N GLN A 236 3.81 -5.69 19.97
CA GLN A 236 5.12 -5.04 20.07
C GLN A 236 5.05 -3.57 19.68
N ALA A 237 4.29 -3.21 18.64
CA ALA A 237 4.11 -1.80 18.27
C ALA A 237 3.34 -1.01 19.35
N CYS A 238 2.35 -1.63 19.99
CA CYS A 238 1.64 -1.03 21.12
C CYS A 238 2.56 -0.82 22.32
N ASP A 239 3.36 -1.82 22.69
CA ASP A 239 4.35 -1.74 23.77
C ASP A 239 5.38 -0.63 23.52
N ASP A 240 5.95 -0.58 22.31
CA ASP A 240 6.91 0.45 21.90
C ASP A 240 6.35 1.89 22.03
N LEU A 241 5.03 2.05 21.83
CA LEU A 241 4.31 3.33 21.91
C LEU A 241 3.61 3.55 23.25
N SER A 242 3.82 2.69 24.24
CA SER A 242 3.16 2.76 25.55
C SER A 242 1.62 2.72 25.49
N ILE A 243 1.06 2.07 24.46
CA ILE A 243 -0.38 1.85 24.28
C ILE A 243 -0.77 0.59 25.07
N ALA A 244 -1.45 0.77 26.20
CA ALA A 244 -1.85 -0.31 27.12
C ALA A 244 -3.14 -1.02 26.68
#